data_AF-A0A3M1QKR1-F1
#
_entry.id   AF-A0A3M1QKR1-F1
#
_cell.length_a   1.000
_cell.length_b   1.000
_cell.length_c   1.000
_cell.angle_alpha   90.00
_cell.angle_beta   90.00
_cell.angle_gamma   90.00
#
_symmetry.space_group_name_H-M   'P 1'
#
loop_
_entity.id
_entity.type
_entity.pdbx_description
1 polymer ?
#
loop_
_entity_poly.entity_id
_entity_poly.type
_entity_poly.pdbx_seq_one_letter_code
_entity_poly.pdbx_strand_id
1 'polypeptide(L)'
;MPESKKFHLSRRQFLTSMTALAAGMSFDGFGLISNVSRAFGAQGVALPDDFNFIFPDSVDPVLSATMQREVRIPHTLPAIDGRPNLHVTDLQVTNLFETDSIMGHRIESVRDPNQDLELALTRMYNAAQATDEAVMREAAQEAMDILTGNTQGRVYDGFALLNYNRGAYVADHIEGEYKMKRLRDTGETFISDIDGEEHRIWEVDINMLWYGQNLDSDLFLLRMPFEAHPFDTWRANWHIYSLIQEDLAPTTILNDGFGRIFHGLDSTFESIPAGTLSEITINYPTILHTRGMYIWGWGVHPPRVQFLQPVVEANADGGLIPPSLSFATRTREDLTIDNIGDAAPEKKAYNVALAALNGAPAVTIAQMLSDPSVGPRGIFHEWTRLAADQRTLPPEAWDVLAQEDGLSEGDFGPYDIILAYMNNEIYGDNPYAAFGSEGKGGVVRDWEQGSTMTVKVINFDNHVHYYRNVDFSSQLIQENIRAFGNGRFSFEKMSPKPTYGVPKVAEMQWRTGWGYVPHVGIAGQSGLFPREID
;
A
#
# COMPACT_ATOMS: atom_id res chain seq x y z
N MET A 1 31.61 21.24 29.89
CA MET A 1 30.58 20.84 28.92
C MET A 1 31.31 20.44 27.64
N PRO A 2 31.12 19.23 27.10
CA PRO A 2 31.69 18.91 25.80
C PRO A 2 30.89 19.62 24.71
N GLU A 3 31.59 20.26 23.77
CA GLU A 3 30.99 20.85 22.57
C GLU A 3 30.22 19.77 21.80
N SER A 4 28.93 20.00 21.53
CA SER A 4 28.15 19.13 20.66
C SER A 4 28.79 19.14 19.27
N LYS A 5 29.37 18.00 18.86
CA LYS A 5 29.81 17.84 17.48
C LYS A 5 28.57 17.86 16.61
N LYS A 6 28.34 18.98 15.91
CA LYS A 6 27.31 19.08 14.87
C LYS A 6 27.58 18.00 13.83
N PHE A 7 26.66 17.04 13.73
CA PHE A 7 26.71 16.00 12.73
C PHE A 7 26.13 16.57 11.44
N HIS A 8 26.99 16.89 10.47
CA HIS A 8 26.54 17.30 9.14
C HIS A 8 26.64 16.10 8.20
N LEU A 9 25.49 15.46 7.94
CA LEU A 9 25.39 14.49 6.87
C LEU A 9 25.19 15.27 5.56
N SER A 10 26.23 15.35 4.73
CA SER A 10 26.08 16.05 3.45
C SER A 10 25.06 15.34 2.58
N ARG A 11 24.28 16.09 1.79
CA ARG A 11 23.32 15.54 0.82
C ARG A 11 23.91 14.45 -0.08
N ARG A 12 25.17 14.60 -0.49
CA ARG A 12 25.89 13.58 -1.26
C ARG A 12 26.07 12.30 -0.46
N GLN A 13 26.38 12.38 0.83
CA GLN A 13 26.45 11.21 1.72
C GLN A 13 25.09 10.55 1.91
N PHE A 14 24.00 11.33 2.06
CA PHE A 14 22.62 10.82 2.13
C PHE A 14 22.20 10.11 0.84
N LEU A 15 22.43 10.74 -0.32
CA LEU A 15 22.15 10.12 -1.61
C LEU A 15 23.02 8.87 -1.83
N THR A 16 24.29 8.88 -1.37
CA THR A 16 25.19 7.72 -1.49
C THR A 16 24.77 6.57 -0.57
N SER A 17 24.31 6.83 0.65
CA SER A 17 23.77 5.79 1.53
C SER A 17 22.47 5.23 0.97
N MET A 18 21.51 6.08 0.58
CA MET A 18 20.29 5.67 -0.14
C MET A 18 20.59 4.88 -1.42
N THR A 19 21.67 5.23 -2.13
CA THR A 19 22.08 4.59 -3.38
C THR A 19 22.71 3.22 -3.17
N ALA A 20 23.66 3.11 -2.24
CA ALA A 20 24.32 1.85 -1.91
C ALA A 20 23.35 0.80 -1.33
N LEU A 21 22.27 1.24 -0.68
CA LEU A 21 21.22 0.37 -0.14
C LEU A 21 20.31 -0.24 -1.19
N ALA A 22 19.94 0.52 -2.23
CA ALA A 22 19.18 -0.05 -3.32
C ALA A 22 19.98 -1.03 -4.17
N ALA A 23 21.32 -0.95 -4.11
CA ALA A 23 22.27 -1.86 -4.75
C ALA A 23 22.76 -3.01 -3.84
N GLY A 24 22.34 -3.08 -2.57
CA GLY A 24 22.69 -4.16 -1.65
C GLY A 24 24.19 -4.25 -1.26
N MET A 25 24.95 -3.15 -1.29
CA MET A 25 26.38 -3.15 -0.98
C MET A 25 26.66 -2.83 0.50
N SER A 26 27.61 -3.55 1.13
CA SER A 26 28.07 -3.27 2.50
C SER A 26 29.11 -2.13 2.54
N PHE A 27 29.11 -1.35 3.62
CA PHE A 27 30.09 -0.30 3.89
C PHE A 27 31.11 -0.76 4.93
N ASP A 28 32.25 -1.29 4.50
CA ASP A 28 33.38 -1.66 5.39
C ASP A 28 34.25 -0.45 5.82
N GLY A 29 33.72 0.78 5.76
CA GLY A 29 34.52 2.01 5.82
C GLY A 29 34.59 2.75 7.17
N PHE A 30 33.79 2.39 8.19
CA PHE A 30 33.71 3.15 9.44
C PHE A 30 34.19 2.33 10.64
N GLY A 31 35.51 2.19 10.78
CA GLY A 31 36.12 1.64 11.98
C GLY A 31 36.23 2.68 13.08
N LEU A 32 35.43 2.57 14.16
CA LEU A 32 35.69 3.10 15.51
C LEU A 32 34.50 2.87 16.47
N ILE A 33 34.27 1.65 16.97
CA ILE A 33 33.42 1.45 18.17
C ILE A 33 33.94 0.24 18.97
N SER A 34 34.67 0.48 20.07
CA SER A 34 35.09 -0.59 20.99
C SER A 34 34.94 -0.28 22.49
N ASN A 35 34.36 0.86 22.91
CA ASN A 35 34.43 1.30 24.32
C ASN A 35 33.10 1.81 24.92
N VAL A 36 31.97 1.10 24.74
CA VAL A 36 30.65 1.51 25.30
C VAL A 36 30.05 0.44 26.22
N SER A 37 30.73 0.08 27.32
CA SER A 37 30.22 -0.98 28.22
C SER A 37 30.35 -0.69 29.72
N ARG A 38 30.37 0.58 30.18
CA ARG A 38 30.60 0.88 31.61
C ARG A 38 29.79 1.97 32.32
N ALA A 39 28.64 2.40 31.81
CA ALA A 39 27.74 3.26 32.61
C ALA A 39 26.35 2.64 32.66
N PHE A 40 25.65 2.82 33.79
CA PHE A 40 24.28 2.36 34.09
C PHE A 40 24.13 0.98 34.74
N GLY A 41 24.55 0.92 36.01
CA GLY A 41 24.03 -0.04 36.97
C GLY A 41 23.58 0.70 38.24
N ALA A 42 22.36 0.38 38.68
CA ALA A 42 21.69 0.80 39.92
C ALA A 42 21.00 2.18 39.93
N GLN A 43 19.66 2.16 39.85
CA GLN A 43 18.78 2.58 40.96
C GLN A 43 17.31 2.29 40.58
N GLY A 44 16.56 1.68 41.50
CA GLY A 44 15.12 1.51 41.36
C GLY A 44 14.44 2.86 41.51
N VAL A 45 13.74 3.29 40.45
CA VAL A 45 12.94 4.52 40.44
C VAL A 45 11.48 4.10 40.39
N ALA A 46 10.70 4.58 41.35
CA ALA A 46 9.24 4.47 41.33
C ALA A 46 8.70 5.16 40.06
N LEU A 47 7.75 4.51 39.36
CA LEU A 47 7.16 5.04 38.13
C LEU A 47 6.39 6.35 38.44
N PRO A 48 6.71 7.48 37.80
CA PRO A 48 5.93 8.71 37.93
C PRO A 48 4.60 8.58 37.16
N ASP A 49 3.54 9.18 37.70
CA ASP A 49 2.19 9.26 37.10
C ASP A 49 2.09 10.19 35.87
N ASP A 50 3.21 10.54 35.23
CA ASP A 50 3.27 11.52 34.14
C ASP A 50 3.42 10.81 32.79
N PHE A 51 2.31 10.68 32.05
CA PHE A 51 2.15 9.75 30.93
C PHE A 51 2.94 10.10 29.66
N ASN A 52 3.43 11.33 29.51
CA ASN A 52 4.38 11.69 28.44
C ASN A 52 5.72 10.92 28.55
N PHE A 53 5.96 10.24 29.67
CA PHE A 53 7.18 9.48 29.93
C PHE A 53 7.13 8.01 29.46
N ILE A 54 5.96 7.47 29.11
CA ILE A 54 5.80 6.00 28.96
C ILE A 54 6.00 5.52 27.52
N PHE A 55 5.55 6.27 26.50
CA PHE A 55 5.77 5.91 25.08
C PHE A 55 6.10 7.11 24.20
N PRO A 56 7.21 7.81 24.43
CA PRO A 56 7.62 8.91 23.56
C PRO A 56 7.96 8.45 22.14
N ASP A 57 7.95 9.38 21.17
CA ASP A 57 8.32 9.17 19.76
C ASP A 57 9.46 8.15 19.60
N SER A 58 9.36 7.32 18.56
CA SER A 58 10.36 6.30 18.24
C SER A 58 11.77 6.89 18.22
N VAL A 59 12.69 6.21 18.87
CA VAL A 59 14.10 6.63 18.94
C VAL A 59 14.85 6.07 17.74
N ASP A 60 15.49 6.93 16.95
CA ASP A 60 16.37 6.49 15.87
C ASP A 60 17.64 5.89 16.48
N PRO A 61 17.93 4.59 16.29
CA PRO A 61 19.05 3.94 16.97
C PRO A 61 20.40 4.42 16.46
N VAL A 62 20.53 4.77 15.17
CA VAL A 62 21.81 5.08 14.55
C VAL A 62 22.18 6.54 14.76
N LEU A 63 21.25 7.46 14.54
CA LEU A 63 21.43 8.88 14.86
C LEU A 63 21.64 9.05 16.37
N SER A 64 20.91 8.31 17.21
CA SER A 64 21.13 8.40 18.66
C SER A 64 22.54 7.96 19.07
N ALA A 65 23.00 6.82 18.54
CA ALA A 65 24.34 6.33 18.78
C ALA A 65 25.42 7.30 18.26
N THR A 66 25.19 7.88 17.07
CA THR A 66 26.12 8.79 16.40
C THR A 66 26.22 10.14 17.08
N MET A 67 25.09 10.69 17.52
CA MET A 67 25.01 12.00 18.19
C MET A 67 25.26 11.91 19.70
N GLN A 68 25.40 10.69 20.25
CA GLN A 68 25.58 10.44 21.69
C GLN A 68 24.48 11.08 22.55
N ARG A 69 23.26 11.11 22.03
CA ARG A 69 22.06 11.58 22.70
C ARG A 69 20.87 10.83 22.13
N GLU A 70 19.75 10.81 22.84
CA GLU A 70 18.51 10.32 22.26
C GLU A 70 18.05 11.25 21.12
N VAL A 71 17.78 10.66 19.97
CA VAL A 71 17.22 11.32 18.79
C VAL A 71 15.86 10.68 18.54
N ARG A 72 14.80 11.46 18.72
CA ARG A 72 13.43 11.02 18.50
C ARG A 72 13.00 11.37 17.09
N ILE A 73 12.29 10.43 16.47
CA ILE A 73 11.74 10.56 15.13
C ILE A 73 10.38 11.27 15.27
N PRO A 74 10.22 12.49 14.73
CA PRO A 74 8.96 13.20 14.80
C PRO A 74 7.82 12.37 14.22
N HIS A 75 6.61 12.56 14.74
CA HIS A 75 5.39 11.97 14.22
C HIS A 75 5.35 10.43 14.26
N THR A 76 5.90 9.82 15.31
CA THR A 76 5.93 8.36 15.48
C THR A 76 5.34 7.89 16.80
N LEU A 77 4.60 8.77 17.47
CA LEU A 77 3.86 8.46 18.68
C LEU A 77 2.67 7.56 18.32
N PRO A 78 2.51 6.39 18.97
CA PRO A 78 1.38 5.50 18.71
C PRO A 78 0.06 6.05 19.27
N ALA A 79 -1.04 5.42 18.89
CA ALA A 79 -2.38 5.76 19.38
C ALA A 79 -2.51 5.32 20.84
N ILE A 80 -3.18 6.10 21.68
CA ILE A 80 -3.37 5.75 23.09
C ILE A 80 -4.86 5.84 23.45
N ASP A 81 -5.39 4.78 24.05
CA ASP A 81 -6.74 4.72 24.64
C ASP A 81 -7.87 5.17 23.69
N GLY A 82 -7.79 4.79 22.40
CA GLY A 82 -8.80 5.14 21.40
C GLY A 82 -8.88 6.64 21.08
N ARG A 83 -7.86 7.42 21.44
CA ARG A 83 -7.70 8.79 20.95
C ARG A 83 -6.89 8.77 19.65
N PRO A 84 -7.25 9.60 18.66
CA PRO A 84 -6.46 9.78 17.45
C PRO A 84 -5.01 10.10 17.80
N ASN A 85 -4.08 9.65 16.94
CA ASN A 85 -2.66 9.98 17.08
C ASN A 85 -2.47 11.51 17.23
N LEU A 86 -1.48 11.96 18.03
CA LEU A 86 -1.16 13.39 18.20
C LEU A 86 -0.68 14.11 16.92
N HIS A 87 -0.73 13.43 15.79
CA HIS A 87 -0.21 13.86 14.50
C HIS A 87 -1.31 13.94 13.44
N VAL A 88 -2.57 13.86 13.86
CA VAL A 88 -3.74 13.77 12.97
C VAL A 88 -4.70 14.91 13.29
N THR A 89 -5.33 15.49 12.27
CA THR A 89 -6.40 16.47 12.46
C THR A 89 -7.72 15.79 12.83
N ASP A 90 -8.71 16.56 13.29
CA ASP A 90 -10.07 16.03 13.43
C ASP A 90 -10.58 15.49 12.09
N LEU A 91 -11.24 14.33 12.14
CA LEU A 91 -11.92 13.72 11.00
C LEU A 91 -13.14 14.55 10.61
N GLN A 92 -13.14 15.08 9.39
CA GLN A 92 -14.31 15.74 8.81
C GLN A 92 -15.07 14.75 7.96
N VAL A 93 -16.40 14.77 8.05
CA VAL A 93 -17.26 13.81 7.36
C VAL A 93 -18.40 14.56 6.69
N THR A 94 -18.52 14.39 5.38
CA THR A 94 -19.55 15.01 4.54
C THR A 94 -20.29 13.92 3.77
N ASN A 95 -21.58 14.09 3.52
CA ASN A 95 -22.33 13.13 2.70
C ASN A 95 -21.83 13.17 1.26
N LEU A 96 -21.72 12.01 0.59
CA LEU A 96 -21.25 11.96 -0.80
C LEU A 96 -22.12 12.76 -1.79
N PHE A 97 -23.44 12.84 -1.59
CA PHE A 97 -24.31 13.67 -2.45
C PHE A 97 -24.11 15.18 -2.24
N GLU A 98 -23.35 15.55 -1.20
CA GLU A 98 -23.06 16.94 -0.85
C GLU A 98 -21.70 17.43 -1.35
N THR A 99 -20.92 16.56 -2.00
CA THR A 99 -19.56 16.86 -2.46
C THR A 99 -19.37 16.67 -3.97
N ASP A 100 -18.19 17.05 -4.44
CA ASP A 100 -17.70 16.80 -5.79
C ASP A 100 -16.80 15.56 -5.81
N SER A 101 -16.68 14.92 -6.98
CA SER A 101 -15.72 13.85 -7.26
C SER A 101 -14.28 14.40 -7.29
N ILE A 102 -13.29 13.51 -7.40
CA ILE A 102 -11.88 13.95 -7.52
C ILE A 102 -11.62 14.75 -8.80
N MET A 103 -12.49 14.61 -9.80
CA MET A 103 -12.45 15.36 -11.06
C MET A 103 -13.20 16.70 -10.98
N GLY A 104 -13.81 17.01 -9.83
CA GLY A 104 -14.54 18.25 -9.60
C GLY A 104 -15.99 18.25 -10.13
N HIS A 105 -16.54 17.09 -10.48
CA HIS A 105 -17.95 16.99 -10.89
C HIS A 105 -18.82 16.72 -9.67
N ARG A 106 -19.98 17.39 -9.60
CA ARG A 106 -20.96 17.16 -8.54
C ARG A 106 -21.39 15.69 -8.51
N ILE A 107 -21.29 15.02 -7.37
CA ILE A 107 -21.74 13.62 -7.25
C ILE A 107 -23.26 13.55 -7.27
N GLU A 108 -23.80 12.82 -8.24
CA GLU A 108 -25.23 12.56 -8.44
C GLU A 108 -25.58 11.08 -8.26
N SER A 109 -24.59 10.18 -8.30
CA SER A 109 -24.76 8.73 -8.14
C SER A 109 -23.70 8.14 -7.21
N VAL A 110 -24.18 7.57 -6.11
CA VAL A 110 -23.38 6.82 -5.13
C VAL A 110 -23.64 5.33 -5.33
N ARG A 111 -22.86 4.69 -6.22
CA ARG A 111 -22.97 3.27 -6.57
C ARG A 111 -21.59 2.67 -6.79
N ASP A 112 -21.50 1.35 -6.66
CA ASP A 112 -20.27 0.60 -6.87
C ASP A 112 -19.93 0.56 -8.38
N PRO A 113 -18.65 0.83 -8.78
CA PRO A 113 -18.25 0.85 -10.17
C PRO A 113 -18.43 -0.50 -10.88
N ASN A 114 -18.27 -1.63 -10.19
CA ASN A 114 -18.47 -2.95 -10.79
C ASN A 114 -19.96 -3.22 -11.08
N GLN A 115 -20.86 -2.74 -10.21
CA GLN A 115 -22.31 -2.82 -10.46
C GLN A 115 -22.72 -1.95 -11.64
N ASP A 116 -22.16 -0.74 -11.74
CA ASP A 116 -22.42 0.14 -12.88
C ASP A 116 -21.87 -0.42 -14.19
N LEU A 117 -20.70 -1.05 -14.16
CA LEU A 117 -20.14 -1.75 -15.32
C LEU A 117 -21.06 -2.89 -15.76
N GLU A 118 -21.58 -3.70 -14.83
CA GLU A 118 -22.53 -4.77 -15.14
C GLU A 118 -23.83 -4.22 -15.75
N LEU A 119 -24.35 -3.10 -15.24
CA LEU A 119 -25.54 -2.46 -15.81
C LEU A 119 -25.29 -1.93 -17.22
N ALA A 120 -24.14 -1.30 -17.46
CA ALA A 120 -23.75 -0.81 -18.79
C ALA A 120 -23.62 -1.97 -19.80
N LEU A 121 -22.95 -3.06 -19.41
CA LEU A 121 -22.82 -4.27 -20.24
C LEU A 121 -24.18 -4.95 -20.48
N THR A 122 -25.06 -4.99 -19.48
CA THR A 122 -26.44 -5.50 -19.61
C THR A 122 -27.24 -4.66 -20.61
N ARG A 123 -27.16 -3.33 -20.51
CA ARG A 123 -27.83 -2.39 -21.44
C ARG A 123 -27.31 -2.58 -22.86
N MET A 124 -26.00 -2.74 -23.02
CA MET A 124 -25.35 -3.01 -24.30
C MET A 124 -25.84 -4.34 -24.91
N TYR A 125 -25.86 -5.42 -24.12
CA TYR A 125 -26.37 -6.72 -24.54
C TYR A 125 -27.82 -6.65 -25.01
N ASN A 126 -28.70 -6.02 -24.23
CA ASN A 126 -30.11 -5.89 -24.56
C ASN A 126 -30.33 -5.06 -25.83
N ALA A 127 -29.60 -3.95 -26.00
CA ALA A 127 -29.65 -3.14 -27.21
C ALA A 127 -29.14 -3.91 -28.43
N ALA A 128 -28.07 -4.68 -28.28
CA ALA A 128 -27.52 -5.54 -29.32
C ALA A 128 -28.51 -6.63 -29.76
N GLN A 129 -29.22 -7.27 -28.82
CA GLN A 129 -30.29 -8.23 -29.10
C GLN A 129 -31.49 -7.58 -29.83
N ALA A 130 -31.80 -6.33 -29.48
CA ALA A 130 -32.84 -5.54 -30.14
C ALA A 130 -32.38 -4.91 -31.47
N THR A 131 -31.11 -5.08 -31.87
CA THR A 131 -30.47 -4.42 -33.02
C THR A 131 -30.54 -2.88 -32.96
N ASP A 132 -30.59 -2.31 -31.76
CA ASP A 132 -30.56 -0.87 -31.52
C ASP A 132 -29.11 -0.38 -31.40
N GLU A 133 -28.51 -0.05 -32.54
CA GLU A 133 -27.11 0.38 -32.60
C GLU A 133 -26.83 1.67 -31.84
N ALA A 134 -27.81 2.58 -31.73
CA ALA A 134 -27.64 3.85 -31.05
C ALA A 134 -27.50 3.63 -29.53
N VAL A 135 -28.44 2.88 -28.94
CA VAL A 135 -28.41 2.56 -27.51
C VAL A 135 -27.23 1.65 -27.16
N MET A 136 -26.87 0.72 -28.06
CA MET A 136 -25.69 -0.14 -27.89
C MET A 136 -24.40 0.69 -27.80
N ARG A 137 -24.22 1.69 -28.69
CA ARG A 137 -23.03 2.55 -28.66
C ARG A 137 -23.01 3.49 -27.46
N GLU A 138 -24.17 3.97 -27.00
CA GLU A 138 -24.27 4.76 -25.77
C GLU A 138 -23.86 3.94 -24.55
N ALA A 139 -24.37 2.71 -24.42
CA ALA A 139 -23.99 1.80 -23.33
C ALA A 139 -22.51 1.38 -23.41
N ALA A 140 -21.96 1.27 -24.62
CA ALA A 140 -20.53 1.02 -24.82
C ALA A 140 -19.65 2.20 -24.40
N GLN A 141 -20.10 3.43 -24.65
CA GLN A 141 -19.42 4.61 -24.14
C GLN A 141 -19.48 4.66 -22.61
N GLU A 142 -20.65 4.38 -22.01
CA GLU A 142 -20.79 4.32 -20.55
C GLU A 142 -19.83 3.28 -19.92
N ALA A 143 -19.76 2.08 -20.49
CA ALA A 143 -18.80 1.06 -20.04
C ALA A 143 -17.35 1.52 -20.20
N MET A 144 -17.01 2.18 -21.32
CA MET A 144 -15.67 2.73 -21.56
C MET A 144 -15.30 3.81 -20.53
N ASP A 145 -16.23 4.71 -20.21
CA ASP A 145 -16.04 5.78 -19.25
C ASP A 145 -15.82 5.23 -17.84
N ILE A 146 -16.56 4.19 -17.44
CA ILE A 146 -16.35 3.48 -16.15
C ILE A 146 -14.96 2.82 -16.12
N LEU A 147 -14.62 2.06 -17.17
CA LEU A 147 -13.34 1.33 -17.24
C LEU A 147 -12.13 2.26 -17.24
N THR A 148 -12.26 3.45 -17.81
CA THR A 148 -11.18 4.44 -17.93
C THR A 148 -11.23 5.56 -16.89
N GLY A 149 -12.23 5.56 -15.99
CA GLY A 149 -12.39 6.58 -14.96
C GLY A 149 -12.89 7.94 -15.47
N ASN A 150 -13.36 8.05 -16.72
CA ASN A 150 -13.85 9.28 -17.35
C ASN A 150 -15.36 9.51 -17.14
N THR A 151 -15.91 9.07 -16.02
CA THR A 151 -17.34 9.26 -15.74
C THR A 151 -17.66 10.69 -15.34
N GLN A 152 -18.93 11.05 -15.20
CA GLN A 152 -19.34 12.34 -14.63
C GLN A 152 -20.47 12.12 -13.63
N GLY A 153 -20.36 12.80 -12.49
CA GLY A 153 -21.34 12.71 -11.41
C GLY A 153 -21.42 11.36 -10.70
N ARG A 154 -20.46 10.47 -10.93
CA ARG A 154 -20.30 9.23 -10.16
C ARG A 154 -19.30 9.48 -9.03
N VAL A 155 -19.51 8.84 -7.88
CA VAL A 155 -18.55 8.89 -6.76
C VAL A 155 -17.14 8.41 -7.14
N TYR A 156 -17.05 7.46 -8.08
CA TYR A 156 -15.80 6.89 -8.58
C TYR A 156 -15.27 7.59 -9.84
N ASP A 157 -15.80 8.76 -10.18
CA ASP A 157 -15.27 9.59 -11.26
C ASP A 157 -13.81 9.98 -10.96
N GLY A 158 -12.90 9.66 -11.88
CA GLY A 158 -11.44 9.72 -11.71
C GLY A 158 -10.78 8.43 -11.22
N PHE A 159 -11.55 7.43 -10.79
CA PHE A 159 -11.06 6.09 -10.41
C PHE A 159 -11.35 5.09 -11.53
N ALA A 160 -10.33 4.74 -12.30
CA ALA A 160 -10.48 3.78 -13.40
C ALA A 160 -10.41 2.33 -12.89
N LEU A 161 -11.25 1.45 -13.43
CA LEU A 161 -11.11 0.01 -13.20
C LEU A 161 -9.90 -0.59 -13.95
N LEU A 162 -9.48 0.01 -15.07
CA LEU A 162 -8.27 -0.42 -15.76
C LEU A 162 -7.02 0.29 -15.20
N ASN A 163 -6.14 -0.47 -14.54
CA ASN A 163 -4.99 0.09 -13.82
C ASN A 163 -3.72 0.26 -14.68
N TYR A 164 -3.84 0.99 -15.80
CA TYR A 164 -2.70 1.39 -16.64
C TYR A 164 -2.56 2.92 -16.77
N ASN A 165 -3.31 3.69 -15.99
CA ASN A 165 -3.46 5.15 -16.13
C ASN A 165 -2.11 5.87 -16.21
N ARG A 166 -1.73 6.30 -17.41
CA ARG A 166 -0.68 7.30 -17.65
C ARG A 166 -1.38 8.62 -17.96
N GLY A 167 -1.17 9.62 -17.13
CA GLY A 167 -1.71 10.96 -17.39
C GLY A 167 -2.16 11.69 -16.15
N ALA A 168 -2.16 13.02 -16.26
CA ALA A 168 -2.64 13.93 -15.24
C ALA A 168 -4.19 13.90 -15.13
N TYR A 169 -4.77 12.71 -14.90
CA TYR A 169 -6.21 12.51 -14.71
C TYR A 169 -6.71 13.44 -13.60
N VAL A 170 -6.01 13.44 -12.47
CA VAL A 170 -6.17 14.44 -11.42
C VAL A 170 -5.12 15.54 -11.64
N ALA A 171 -5.48 16.80 -11.37
CA ALA A 171 -4.67 17.96 -11.72
C ALA A 171 -3.25 17.97 -11.08
N ASP A 172 -3.04 17.23 -10.00
CA ASP A 172 -1.77 17.13 -9.27
C ASP A 172 -0.93 15.88 -9.64
N HIS A 173 -1.43 15.03 -10.55
CA HIS A 173 -0.69 13.92 -11.10
C HIS A 173 0.43 14.39 -12.04
N ILE A 174 1.55 13.69 -12.00
CA ILE A 174 2.65 13.90 -12.94
C ILE A 174 2.29 13.25 -14.27
N GLU A 175 2.27 14.07 -15.33
CA GLU A 175 1.97 13.61 -16.68
C GLU A 175 2.89 12.45 -17.11
N GLY A 176 2.29 11.43 -17.72
CA GLY A 176 3.02 10.26 -18.24
C GLY A 176 3.41 9.21 -17.18
N GLU A 177 3.14 9.47 -15.91
CA GLU A 177 3.44 8.59 -14.78
C GLU A 177 2.19 7.87 -14.27
N TYR A 178 2.38 6.66 -13.72
CA TYR A 178 1.30 5.88 -13.11
C TYR A 178 1.07 6.32 -11.67
N LYS A 179 -0.10 6.94 -11.40
CA LYS A 179 -0.57 7.34 -10.05
C LYS A 179 0.56 8.00 -9.22
N MET A 180 1.26 8.97 -9.83
CA MET A 180 2.40 9.66 -9.22
C MET A 180 2.07 11.11 -8.92
N LYS A 181 2.35 11.54 -7.70
CA LYS A 181 2.22 12.95 -7.26
C LYS A 181 3.55 13.45 -6.69
N ARG A 182 3.78 14.76 -6.74
CA ARG A 182 4.97 15.41 -6.18
C ARG A 182 4.62 16.07 -4.84
N LEU A 183 5.45 15.87 -3.81
CA LEU A 183 5.32 16.65 -2.58
C LEU A 183 5.44 18.14 -2.89
N ARG A 184 4.59 18.93 -2.25
CA ARG A 184 4.54 20.39 -2.38
C ARG A 184 5.05 21.03 -1.09
N ASP A 185 5.85 22.09 -1.23
CA ASP A 185 6.30 22.89 -0.10
C ASP A 185 5.11 23.68 0.45
N THR A 186 4.78 23.52 1.74
CA THR A 186 3.68 24.26 2.37
C THR A 186 4.04 25.72 2.64
N GLY A 187 5.34 26.05 2.62
CA GLY A 187 5.87 27.32 3.13
C GLY A 187 5.96 27.39 4.66
N GLU A 188 5.53 26.33 5.36
CA GLU A 188 5.65 26.20 6.82
C GLU A 188 6.98 25.57 7.20
N THR A 189 7.48 25.93 8.39
CA THR A 189 8.73 25.39 8.95
C THR A 189 8.54 24.92 10.38
N PHE A 190 9.43 24.05 10.84
CA PHE A 190 9.55 23.63 12.23
C PHE A 190 11.02 23.55 12.65
N ILE A 191 11.29 23.63 13.95
CA ILE A 191 12.63 23.38 14.49
C ILE A 191 12.77 21.88 14.74
N SER A 192 13.70 21.23 14.05
CA SER A 192 13.90 19.79 14.18
C SER A 192 14.61 19.43 15.47
N ASP A 193 14.05 18.51 16.24
CA ASP A 193 14.70 17.94 17.43
C ASP A 193 15.94 17.08 17.08
N ILE A 194 16.15 16.79 15.79
CA ILE A 194 17.27 15.99 15.29
C ILE A 194 18.57 16.80 15.19
N ASP A 195 18.51 18.07 14.75
CA ASP A 195 19.70 18.90 14.58
C ASP A 195 19.56 20.32 15.15
N GLY A 196 18.37 20.71 15.61
CA GLY A 196 18.07 22.03 16.15
C GLY A 196 17.99 23.12 15.08
N GLU A 197 17.93 22.76 13.80
CA GLU A 197 17.82 23.68 12.67
C GLU A 197 16.37 23.79 12.20
N GLU A 198 16.09 24.85 11.43
CA GLU A 198 14.78 25.06 10.81
C GLU A 198 14.66 24.18 9.56
N HIS A 199 13.61 23.37 9.49
CA HIS A 199 13.29 22.47 8.37
C HIS A 199 11.87 22.72 7.87
N ARG A 200 11.60 22.31 6.63
CA ARG A 200 10.31 22.55 5.97
C ARG A 200 9.32 21.44 6.25
N ILE A 201 8.04 21.79 6.07
CA ILE A 201 6.94 20.84 6.02
C ILE A 201 6.48 20.74 4.56
N TRP A 202 6.32 19.51 4.08
CA TRP A 202 5.81 19.21 2.75
C TRP A 202 4.40 18.61 2.81
N GLU A 203 3.64 18.65 1.72
CA GLU A 203 2.30 18.04 1.67
C GLU A 203 1.98 17.35 0.35
N VAL A 204 1.02 16.42 0.41
CA VAL A 204 0.39 15.75 -0.73
C VAL A 204 -1.07 15.47 -0.42
N ASP A 205 -1.92 15.56 -1.44
CA ASP A 205 -3.33 15.15 -1.33
C ASP A 205 -3.45 13.69 -1.82
N ILE A 206 -4.17 12.86 -1.07
CA ILE A 206 -4.39 11.44 -1.38
C ILE A 206 -5.90 11.22 -1.49
N ASN A 207 -6.38 10.90 -2.69
CA ASN A 207 -7.76 10.48 -2.86
C ASN A 207 -7.84 8.96 -2.82
N MET A 208 -8.88 8.45 -2.16
CA MET A 208 -9.11 7.02 -2.03
C MET A 208 -10.59 6.70 -2.17
N LEU A 209 -10.90 5.63 -2.89
CA LEU A 209 -12.25 5.09 -3.03
C LEU A 209 -12.33 3.71 -2.36
N TRP A 210 -13.32 3.54 -1.49
CA TRP A 210 -13.66 2.25 -0.88
C TRP A 210 -15.00 1.74 -1.38
N TYR A 211 -15.00 0.54 -1.97
CA TYR A 211 -16.17 -0.02 -2.65
C TYR A 211 -16.10 -1.55 -2.68
N GLY A 212 -17.26 -2.21 -2.64
CA GLY A 212 -17.33 -3.67 -2.73
C GLY A 212 -16.36 -4.38 -1.78
N GLN A 213 -15.40 -5.13 -2.34
CA GLN A 213 -14.28 -5.74 -1.62
C GLN A 213 -12.92 -5.08 -1.94
N ASN A 214 -12.92 -3.96 -2.66
CA ASN A 214 -11.73 -3.33 -3.21
C ASN A 214 -11.46 -1.96 -2.58
N LEU A 215 -10.24 -1.46 -2.81
CA LEU A 215 -9.91 -0.06 -2.64
C LEU A 215 -9.16 0.42 -3.88
N ASP A 216 -9.25 1.70 -4.17
CA ASP A 216 -8.33 2.34 -5.10
C ASP A 216 -7.85 3.68 -4.55
N SER A 217 -6.57 3.99 -4.72
CA SER A 217 -6.03 5.33 -4.45
C SER A 217 -5.43 5.91 -5.71
N ASP A 218 -5.58 7.22 -5.86
CA ASP A 218 -4.95 7.98 -6.92
C ASP A 218 -3.42 8.11 -6.77
N LEU A 219 -2.86 7.68 -5.64
CA LEU A 219 -1.43 7.77 -5.35
C LEU A 219 -0.79 6.40 -5.06
N PHE A 220 0.12 5.99 -5.94
CA PHE A 220 1.00 4.84 -5.78
C PHE A 220 2.46 5.25 -5.59
N LEU A 221 2.91 6.30 -6.29
CA LEU A 221 4.28 6.79 -6.27
C LEU A 221 4.34 8.23 -5.74
N LEU A 222 5.05 8.43 -4.63
CA LEU A 222 5.25 9.77 -4.08
C LEU A 222 6.61 10.32 -4.50
N ARG A 223 6.62 11.32 -5.38
CA ARG A 223 7.85 12.01 -5.81
C ARG A 223 8.30 13.00 -4.74
N MET A 224 9.44 12.70 -4.11
CA MET A 224 10.11 13.58 -3.16
C MET A 224 11.03 14.55 -3.92
N PRO A 225 10.76 15.87 -3.88
CA PRO A 225 11.53 16.89 -4.56
C PRO A 225 13.01 16.85 -4.21
N PHE A 226 13.85 17.20 -5.17
CA PHE A 226 15.30 17.27 -4.97
C PHE A 226 15.58 18.24 -3.82
N GLU A 227 14.98 19.42 -3.84
CA GLU A 227 15.12 20.49 -2.85
C GLU A 227 14.72 20.13 -1.41
N ALA A 228 14.01 19.01 -1.20
CA ALA A 228 13.61 18.58 0.12
C ALA A 228 14.81 18.08 0.94
N HIS A 229 14.92 18.55 2.17
CA HIS A 229 15.98 18.16 3.10
C HIS A 229 15.61 16.83 3.79
N PRO A 230 16.57 15.94 4.10
CA PRO A 230 16.26 14.66 4.76
C PRO A 230 15.54 14.79 6.12
N PHE A 231 15.72 15.91 6.82
CA PHE A 231 15.04 16.19 8.09
C PHE A 231 13.75 16.97 7.94
N ASP A 232 13.35 17.36 6.72
CA ASP A 232 12.02 17.90 6.48
C ASP A 232 10.97 16.81 6.78
N THR A 233 9.81 17.22 7.30
CA THR A 233 8.64 16.35 7.50
C THR A 233 7.64 16.55 6.38
N TRP A 234 6.64 15.67 6.32
CA TRP A 234 5.56 15.82 5.35
C TRP A 234 4.23 15.41 5.97
N ARG A 235 3.13 15.91 5.41
CA ARG A 235 1.77 15.51 5.76
C ARG A 235 1.01 15.02 4.53
N ALA A 236 0.05 14.14 4.74
CA ALA A 236 -0.90 13.76 3.70
C ALA A 236 -2.31 14.20 4.07
N ASN A 237 -2.97 14.87 3.13
CA ASN A 237 -4.38 15.23 3.24
C ASN A 237 -5.19 14.14 2.54
N TRP A 238 -5.87 13.31 3.32
CA TRP A 238 -6.65 12.18 2.83
C TRP A 238 -8.07 12.63 2.52
N HIS A 239 -8.57 12.25 1.33
CA HIS A 239 -9.94 12.42 0.89
C HIS A 239 -10.51 11.04 0.54
N ILE A 240 -11.32 10.49 1.43
CA ILE A 240 -11.77 9.09 1.36
C ILE A 240 -13.24 9.06 0.98
N TYR A 241 -13.51 8.65 -0.25
CA TYR A 241 -14.84 8.40 -0.79
C TYR A 241 -15.25 6.98 -0.43
N SER A 242 -16.18 6.81 0.50
CA SER A 242 -16.49 5.48 1.01
C SER A 242 -17.92 5.05 0.72
N LEU A 243 -18.08 3.91 0.03
CA LEU A 243 -19.38 3.24 -0.20
C LEU A 243 -19.71 2.21 0.88
N ILE A 244 -18.74 1.91 1.72
CA ILE A 244 -18.76 0.88 2.76
C ILE A 244 -18.21 1.47 4.05
N GLN A 245 -18.45 0.82 5.19
CA GLN A 245 -17.78 1.21 6.42
C GLN A 245 -16.46 0.47 6.52
N GLU A 246 -15.39 1.18 6.88
CA GLU A 246 -14.04 0.63 6.95
C GLU A 246 -13.15 1.48 7.89
N ASP A 247 -12.10 0.89 8.46
CA ASP A 247 -11.18 1.57 9.36
C ASP A 247 -9.88 1.95 8.63
N LEU A 248 -9.58 3.25 8.60
CA LEU A 248 -8.37 3.83 8.02
C LEU A 248 -7.22 3.69 9.01
N ALA A 249 -6.22 2.89 8.64
CA ALA A 249 -4.97 2.79 9.38
C ALA A 249 -3.77 2.60 8.45
N PRO A 250 -3.30 3.68 7.79
CA PRO A 250 -2.11 3.63 6.97
C PRO A 250 -0.89 3.30 7.84
N THR A 251 -0.20 2.21 7.52
CA THR A 251 1.02 1.80 8.20
C THR A 251 2.24 2.46 7.55
N THR A 252 2.87 3.40 8.24
CA THR A 252 4.15 3.98 7.80
C THR A 252 5.29 3.02 8.07
N ILE A 253 6.06 2.69 7.04
CA ILE A 253 7.29 1.92 7.16
C ILE A 253 8.46 2.89 7.34
N LEU A 254 9.21 2.71 8.43
CA LEU A 254 10.35 3.54 8.77
C LEU A 254 11.69 2.91 8.43
N ASN A 255 12.64 3.78 8.08
CA ASN A 255 14.06 3.47 7.97
C ASN A 255 14.85 4.02 9.17
N ASP A 256 15.99 3.40 9.44
CA ASP A 256 16.95 3.74 10.51
C ASP A 256 17.93 4.86 10.13
N GLY A 257 17.51 5.94 9.47
CA GLY A 257 18.42 7.06 9.08
C GLY A 257 19.53 6.72 8.07
N PHE A 258 19.78 5.43 7.86
CA PHE A 258 20.75 4.82 6.95
C PHE A 258 20.03 3.82 6.05
N GLY A 259 18.73 4.05 5.83
CA GLY A 259 17.84 3.39 4.87
C GLY A 259 17.62 1.88 5.06
N ARG A 260 17.91 1.32 6.25
CA ARG A 260 17.48 -0.03 6.62
C ARG A 260 16.11 0.04 7.29
N ILE A 261 15.25 -0.92 6.98
CA ILE A 261 13.91 -0.98 7.57
C ILE A 261 14.02 -1.17 9.08
N PHE A 262 13.39 -0.28 9.85
CA PHE A 262 13.42 -0.26 11.30
C PHE A 262 12.16 -0.85 11.90
N HIS A 263 10.99 -0.26 11.64
CA HIS A 263 9.67 -0.81 11.99
C HIS A 263 8.57 -0.17 11.13
N GLY A 264 7.41 -0.81 11.06
CA GLY A 264 6.15 -0.22 10.60
C GLY A 264 5.34 0.27 11.79
N LEU A 265 4.57 1.35 11.62
CA LEU A 265 3.60 1.82 12.61
C LEU A 265 2.32 2.38 11.96
N ASP A 266 1.17 2.10 12.56
CA ASP A 266 -0.10 2.65 12.09
C ASP A 266 -0.17 4.14 12.42
N SER A 267 -0.30 4.97 11.37
CA SER A 267 -0.20 6.42 11.47
C SER A 267 -1.50 7.08 11.91
N THR A 268 -2.61 6.32 11.89
CA THR A 268 -3.86 6.61 12.61
C THR A 268 -4.69 5.34 12.73
N PHE A 269 -5.82 5.40 13.44
CA PHE A 269 -6.87 4.39 13.38
C PHE A 269 -8.23 5.10 13.46
N GLU A 270 -8.86 5.33 12.31
CA GLU A 270 -10.10 6.11 12.21
C GLU A 270 -11.18 5.32 11.47
N SER A 271 -12.37 5.23 12.06
CA SER A 271 -13.49 4.56 11.39
C SER A 271 -14.15 5.51 10.39
N ILE A 272 -14.19 5.11 9.13
CA ILE A 272 -14.77 5.86 8.03
C ILE A 272 -16.17 5.32 7.74
N PRO A 273 -17.22 6.16 7.87
CA PRO A 273 -18.59 5.74 7.58
C PRO A 273 -18.82 5.40 6.11
N ALA A 274 -19.82 4.56 5.84
CA ALA A 274 -20.32 4.36 4.49
C ALA A 274 -21.14 5.59 4.02
N GLY A 275 -21.09 5.88 2.72
CA GLY A 275 -21.86 6.95 2.10
C GLY A 275 -21.28 8.35 2.30
N THR A 276 -20.01 8.47 2.69
CA THR A 276 -19.38 9.75 3.05
C THR A 276 -18.08 10.01 2.29
N LEU A 277 -17.78 11.30 2.11
CA LEU A 277 -16.42 11.78 1.93
C LEU A 277 -15.86 12.11 3.31
N SER A 278 -14.76 11.45 3.65
CA SER A 278 -14.04 11.68 4.90
C SER A 278 -12.70 12.35 4.64
N GLU A 279 -12.43 13.44 5.34
CA GLU A 279 -11.24 14.26 5.17
C GLU A 279 -10.42 14.28 6.46
N ILE A 280 -9.14 13.93 6.35
CA ILE A 280 -8.23 13.85 7.49
C ILE A 280 -6.80 14.14 7.07
N THR A 281 -6.08 14.95 7.84
CA THR A 281 -4.66 15.22 7.60
C THR A 281 -3.81 14.45 8.59
N ILE A 282 -2.83 13.71 8.09
CA ILE A 282 -1.89 12.92 8.90
C ILE A 282 -0.47 13.47 8.67
N ASN A 283 0.21 13.84 9.75
CA ASN A 283 1.63 14.22 9.71
C ASN A 283 2.50 12.96 9.81
N TYR A 284 3.52 12.90 8.97
CA TYR A 284 4.42 11.76 8.84
C TYR A 284 5.84 12.12 9.27
N PRO A 285 6.67 11.11 9.60
CA PRO A 285 8.06 11.29 9.93
C PRO A 285 8.88 11.95 8.84
N THR A 286 10.12 12.32 9.17
CA THR A 286 10.97 13.01 8.21
C THR A 286 11.23 12.18 6.95
N ILE A 287 11.57 12.86 5.85
CA ILE A 287 11.86 12.25 4.55
C ILE A 287 12.92 11.14 4.68
N LEU A 288 13.96 11.36 5.48
CA LEU A 288 15.00 10.39 5.82
C LEU A 288 14.45 9.07 6.36
N HIS A 289 13.43 9.15 7.22
CA HIS A 289 12.85 8.00 7.90
C HIS A 289 11.75 7.34 7.08
N THR A 290 11.17 8.02 6.08
CA THR A 290 10.04 7.50 5.31
C THR A 290 10.52 6.46 4.27
N ARG A 291 10.14 5.19 4.43
CA ARG A 291 10.40 4.13 3.43
C ARG A 291 9.26 3.94 2.43
N GLY A 292 8.05 4.12 2.92
CA GLY A 292 6.78 3.95 2.22
C GLY A 292 5.66 3.67 3.20
N MET A 293 4.48 3.42 2.69
CA MET A 293 3.27 3.31 3.50
C MET A 293 2.38 2.21 2.94
N TYR A 294 1.94 1.30 3.81
CA TYR A 294 0.86 0.39 3.46
C TYR A 294 -0.48 1.03 3.78
N ILE A 295 -1.44 0.83 2.91
CA ILE A 295 -2.82 1.28 3.05
C ILE A 295 -3.68 0.03 3.05
N TRP A 296 -4.48 -0.14 4.10
CA TRP A 296 -5.33 -1.31 4.33
C TRP A 296 -6.77 -0.90 4.60
N GLY A 297 -7.71 -1.79 4.27
CA GLY A 297 -9.03 -1.85 4.93
C GLY A 297 -9.06 -3.03 5.91
N TRP A 298 -9.40 -2.78 7.18
CA TRP A 298 -9.39 -3.78 8.25
C TRP A 298 -10.68 -4.62 8.35
N GLY A 299 -11.82 -4.08 7.92
CA GLY A 299 -13.13 -4.70 7.94
C GLY A 299 -13.27 -5.83 6.91
N VAL A 300 -12.52 -5.76 5.81
CA VAL A 300 -12.43 -6.81 4.77
C VAL A 300 -10.97 -6.96 4.31
N HIS A 301 -10.28 -7.95 4.88
CA HIS A 301 -8.86 -8.29 4.59
C HIS A 301 -8.79 -9.69 3.91
N PRO A 302 -7.92 -9.99 2.92
CA PRO A 302 -6.77 -9.22 2.40
C PRO A 302 -6.91 -8.48 1.03
N PRO A 303 -8.05 -8.39 0.32
CA PRO A 303 -8.04 -7.84 -1.05
C PRO A 303 -7.75 -6.33 -1.13
N ARG A 304 -7.78 -5.62 0.01
CA ARG A 304 -7.63 -4.16 0.09
C ARG A 304 -6.25 -3.75 0.58
N VAL A 305 -5.21 -3.95 -0.23
CA VAL A 305 -3.83 -3.56 0.14
C VAL A 305 -3.17 -2.80 -0.98
N GLN A 306 -2.71 -1.59 -0.66
CA GLN A 306 -1.86 -0.80 -1.55
C GLN A 306 -0.60 -0.36 -0.82
N PHE A 307 0.52 -0.29 -1.54
CA PHE A 307 1.76 0.24 -1.00
C PHE A 307 2.14 1.52 -1.74
N LEU A 308 2.17 2.64 -1.02
CA LEU A 308 2.73 3.89 -1.50
C LEU A 308 4.25 3.84 -1.38
N GLN A 309 4.93 4.05 -2.52
CA GLN A 309 6.38 4.07 -2.60
C GLN A 309 6.91 5.48 -2.87
N PRO A 310 7.68 6.06 -1.92
CA PRO A 310 8.46 7.26 -2.16
C PRO A 310 9.56 7.06 -3.20
N VAL A 311 9.77 8.08 -4.03
CA VAL A 311 10.79 8.15 -5.07
C VAL A 311 11.49 9.51 -4.98
N VAL A 312 12.78 9.52 -4.64
CA VAL A 312 13.55 10.75 -4.45
C VAL A 312 14.16 11.23 -5.76
N GLU A 313 13.98 12.52 -6.09
CA GLU A 313 14.66 13.16 -7.22
C GLU A 313 16.17 13.26 -6.98
N ALA A 314 16.96 12.89 -7.98
CA ALA A 314 18.41 12.85 -7.84
C ALA A 314 19.10 14.15 -8.26
N ASN A 315 18.42 15.01 -9.03
CA ASN A 315 18.93 16.31 -9.46
C ASN A 315 17.80 17.33 -9.67
N ALA A 316 18.19 18.60 -9.82
CA ALA A 316 17.27 19.73 -10.00
C ALA A 316 16.50 19.68 -11.34
N ASP A 317 16.99 18.92 -12.32
CA ASP A 317 16.31 18.70 -13.60
C ASP A 317 15.15 17.70 -13.49
N GLY A 318 14.85 17.22 -12.27
CA GLY A 318 13.78 16.26 -12.01
C GLY A 318 14.13 14.84 -12.46
N GLY A 319 15.38 14.58 -12.82
CA GLY A 319 15.88 13.27 -13.15
C GLY A 319 15.79 12.35 -11.94
N LEU A 320 15.08 11.24 -12.11
CA LEU A 320 15.12 10.14 -11.16
C LEU A 320 16.37 9.32 -11.52
N ILE A 321 17.36 9.28 -10.63
CA ILE A 321 18.46 8.31 -10.73
C ILE A 321 18.10 7.20 -9.75
N PRO A 322 17.29 6.21 -10.16
CA PRO A 322 16.95 5.13 -9.28
C PRO A 322 18.25 4.36 -9.00
N PRO A 323 18.64 4.23 -7.73
CA PRO A 323 19.94 3.66 -7.39
C PRO A 323 20.09 2.16 -7.68
N SER A 324 18.99 1.52 -8.05
CA SER A 324 18.92 0.24 -8.74
C SER A 324 17.66 0.24 -9.60
N LEU A 325 17.40 -0.82 -10.36
CA LEU A 325 16.07 -1.06 -10.93
C LEU A 325 15.08 -1.21 -9.75
N SER A 326 14.57 -0.10 -9.24
CA SER A 326 13.64 -0.02 -8.12
C SER A 326 12.25 -0.41 -8.57
N PHE A 327 11.38 -0.79 -7.63
CA PHE A 327 9.98 -1.11 -7.89
C PHE A 327 9.30 0.00 -8.73
N ALA A 328 9.52 1.26 -8.34
CA ALA A 328 9.07 2.42 -9.10
C ALA A 328 9.58 2.42 -10.55
N THR A 329 10.88 2.23 -10.80
CA THR A 329 11.43 2.27 -12.17
C THR A 329 10.85 1.18 -13.07
N ARG A 330 10.60 0.00 -12.51
CA ARG A 330 10.21 -1.18 -13.27
C ARG A 330 8.71 -1.28 -13.54
N THR A 331 7.88 -0.63 -12.72
CA THR A 331 6.43 -0.47 -12.97
C THR A 331 6.13 0.72 -13.88
N ARG A 332 7.12 1.55 -14.26
CA ARG A 332 6.91 2.80 -15.00
C ARG A 332 7.15 2.73 -16.50
N GLU A 333 7.91 1.75 -16.99
CA GLU A 333 8.28 1.70 -18.41
C GLU A 333 7.12 1.12 -19.23
N ASP A 334 6.46 2.03 -19.97
CA ASP A 334 5.50 1.73 -21.04
C ASP A 334 4.20 1.04 -20.63
N LEU A 335 3.66 1.28 -19.42
CA LEU A 335 2.31 0.82 -19.09
C LEU A 335 1.26 1.45 -20.01
N THR A 336 0.69 0.63 -20.88
CA THR A 336 -0.45 0.98 -21.74
C THR A 336 -1.53 -0.07 -21.57
N ILE A 337 -2.69 0.18 -22.18
CA ILE A 337 -3.78 -0.79 -22.24
C ILE A 337 -3.32 -2.12 -22.89
N ASP A 338 -2.31 -2.11 -23.77
CA ASP A 338 -1.76 -3.31 -24.42
C ASP A 338 -0.82 -4.11 -23.51
N ASN A 339 -0.44 -3.55 -22.36
CA ASN A 339 0.33 -4.24 -21.33
C ASN A 339 -0.57 -4.97 -20.33
N ILE A 340 -1.87 -4.69 -20.33
CA ILE A 340 -2.85 -5.42 -19.54
C ILE A 340 -3.21 -6.72 -20.27
N GLY A 341 -3.10 -7.85 -19.57
CA GLY A 341 -3.38 -9.16 -20.12
C GLY A 341 -4.84 -9.33 -20.52
N ASP A 342 -5.10 -10.04 -21.63
CA ASP A 342 -6.46 -10.30 -22.13
C ASP A 342 -7.31 -11.19 -21.18
N ALA A 343 -6.67 -11.83 -20.19
CA ALA A 343 -7.35 -12.55 -19.13
C ALA A 343 -8.07 -11.63 -18.14
N ALA A 344 -7.63 -10.36 -18.00
CA ALA A 344 -8.21 -9.40 -17.09
C ALA A 344 -9.69 -9.13 -17.41
N PRO A 345 -10.63 -9.28 -16.45
CA PRO A 345 -12.05 -9.07 -16.71
C PRO A 345 -12.37 -7.66 -17.24
N GLU A 346 -11.65 -6.65 -16.77
CA GLU A 346 -11.78 -5.25 -17.20
C GLU A 346 -11.34 -5.10 -18.66
N LYS A 347 -10.26 -5.76 -19.07
CA LYS A 347 -9.77 -5.75 -20.47
C LYS A 347 -10.74 -6.49 -21.41
N LYS A 348 -11.38 -7.56 -20.94
CA LYS A 348 -12.44 -8.27 -21.69
C LYS A 348 -13.63 -7.33 -21.95
N ALA A 349 -14.12 -6.66 -20.91
CA ALA A 349 -15.19 -5.66 -21.04
C ALA A 349 -14.78 -4.50 -21.97
N TYR A 350 -13.54 -4.00 -21.84
CA TYR A 350 -12.97 -2.96 -22.70
C TYR A 350 -12.99 -3.36 -24.18
N ASN A 351 -12.52 -4.57 -24.50
CA ASN A 351 -12.44 -5.05 -25.88
C ASN A 351 -13.83 -5.13 -26.54
N VAL A 352 -14.87 -5.53 -25.79
CA VAL A 352 -16.25 -5.57 -26.32
C VAL A 352 -16.82 -4.16 -26.48
N ALA A 353 -16.65 -3.28 -25.50
CA ALA A 353 -17.08 -1.88 -25.60
C ALA A 353 -16.40 -1.18 -26.79
N LEU A 354 -15.09 -1.37 -26.96
CA LEU A 354 -14.33 -0.84 -28.09
C LEU A 354 -14.84 -1.39 -29.43
N ALA A 355 -15.15 -2.69 -29.52
CA ALA A 355 -15.73 -3.29 -30.72
C ALA A 355 -17.08 -2.65 -31.09
N ALA A 356 -17.97 -2.42 -30.11
CA ALA A 356 -19.24 -1.75 -30.33
C ALA A 356 -19.07 -0.30 -30.78
N LEU A 357 -18.14 0.45 -30.16
CA LEU A 357 -17.83 1.83 -30.53
C LEU A 357 -17.25 1.94 -31.96
N ASN A 358 -16.47 0.93 -32.37
CA ASN A 358 -15.91 0.79 -33.72
C ASN A 358 -16.90 0.27 -34.77
N GLY A 359 -18.16 0.00 -34.38
CA GLY A 359 -19.23 -0.37 -35.31
C GLY A 359 -19.29 -1.85 -35.65
N ALA A 360 -18.83 -2.74 -34.77
CA ALA A 360 -19.07 -4.17 -34.93
C ALA A 360 -20.60 -4.47 -34.97
N PRO A 361 -21.05 -5.47 -35.75
CA PRO A 361 -22.47 -5.79 -35.87
C PRO A 361 -23.11 -6.13 -34.53
N ALA A 362 -24.36 -5.70 -34.31
CA ALA A 362 -25.10 -5.96 -33.08
C ALA A 362 -25.16 -7.45 -32.70
N VAL A 363 -25.35 -8.34 -33.68
CA VAL A 363 -25.32 -9.79 -33.44
C VAL A 363 -23.96 -10.26 -32.90
N THR A 364 -22.86 -9.68 -33.37
CA THR A 364 -21.51 -10.02 -32.90
C THR A 364 -21.32 -9.53 -31.46
N ILE A 365 -21.75 -8.32 -31.12
CA ILE A 365 -21.67 -7.80 -29.75
C ILE A 365 -22.52 -8.63 -28.78
N ALA A 366 -23.74 -9.00 -29.17
CA ALA A 366 -24.60 -9.85 -28.36
C ALA A 366 -23.97 -11.24 -28.11
N GLN A 367 -23.35 -11.82 -29.12
CA GLN A 367 -22.60 -13.08 -28.99
C GLN A 367 -21.38 -12.91 -28.08
N MET A 368 -20.58 -11.84 -28.27
CA MET A 368 -19.41 -11.57 -27.41
C MET A 368 -19.76 -11.42 -25.93
N LEU A 369 -20.96 -10.95 -25.60
CA LEU A 369 -21.40 -10.77 -24.22
C LEU A 369 -22.01 -12.05 -23.61
N SER A 370 -22.50 -12.99 -24.42
CA SER A 370 -23.34 -14.11 -23.95
C SER A 370 -22.88 -15.51 -24.33
N ASP A 371 -21.99 -15.64 -25.32
CA ASP A 371 -21.41 -16.91 -25.75
C ASP A 371 -19.94 -16.96 -25.30
N PRO A 372 -19.57 -17.85 -24.36
CA PRO A 372 -18.23 -17.90 -23.79
C PRO A 372 -17.13 -18.27 -24.80
N SER A 373 -17.51 -18.67 -26.03
CA SER A 373 -16.60 -19.03 -27.12
C SER A 373 -16.44 -17.95 -28.19
N VAL A 374 -17.19 -16.85 -28.12
CA VAL A 374 -17.13 -15.75 -29.10
C VAL A 374 -16.51 -14.52 -28.46
N GLY A 375 -15.40 -14.03 -29.01
CA GLY A 375 -14.69 -12.87 -28.45
C GLY A 375 -13.86 -13.23 -27.22
N PRO A 376 -13.77 -12.34 -26.21
CA PRO A 376 -13.06 -12.65 -24.98
C PRO A 376 -13.70 -13.83 -24.22
N ARG A 377 -12.89 -14.69 -23.60
CA ARG A 377 -13.38 -15.90 -22.92
C ARG A 377 -14.31 -15.56 -21.74
N GLY A 378 -15.41 -16.29 -21.66
CA GLY A 378 -16.44 -16.13 -20.62
C GLY A 378 -17.53 -15.17 -21.06
N ILE A 379 -18.42 -14.81 -20.14
CA ILE A 379 -19.52 -13.87 -20.40
C ILE A 379 -19.46 -12.66 -19.45
N PHE A 380 -20.17 -11.59 -19.79
CA PHE A 380 -20.01 -10.31 -19.07
C PHE A 380 -20.31 -10.39 -17.57
N HIS A 381 -21.31 -11.19 -17.16
CA HIS A 381 -21.62 -11.42 -15.73
C HIS A 381 -20.50 -12.15 -14.98
N GLU A 382 -19.71 -12.97 -15.67
CA GLU A 382 -18.55 -13.64 -15.07
C GLU A 382 -17.39 -12.67 -14.92
N TRP A 383 -17.18 -11.81 -15.93
CA TRP A 383 -16.14 -10.78 -15.88
C TRP A 383 -16.38 -9.80 -14.73
N THR A 384 -17.59 -9.23 -14.62
CA THR A 384 -17.90 -8.26 -13.55
C THR A 384 -17.88 -8.89 -12.16
N ARG A 385 -18.26 -10.17 -12.04
CA ARG A 385 -18.13 -10.91 -10.78
C ARG A 385 -16.66 -11.10 -10.38
N LEU A 386 -15.79 -11.45 -11.32
CA LEU A 386 -14.36 -11.60 -11.06
C LEU A 386 -13.71 -10.26 -10.69
N ALA A 387 -14.05 -9.18 -11.40
CA ALA A 387 -13.59 -7.82 -11.06
C ALA A 387 -14.06 -7.38 -9.65
N ALA A 388 -15.26 -7.81 -9.24
CA ALA A 388 -15.79 -7.53 -7.90
C ALA A 388 -15.21 -8.41 -6.79
N ASP A 389 -14.70 -9.60 -7.10
CA ASP A 389 -14.09 -10.52 -6.13
C ASP A 389 -12.76 -11.11 -6.65
N GLN A 390 -11.69 -10.36 -6.39
CA GLN A 390 -10.32 -10.74 -6.72
C GLN A 390 -9.82 -11.98 -5.95
N ARG A 391 -10.61 -12.55 -5.02
CA ARG A 391 -10.24 -13.76 -4.25
C ARG A 391 -10.61 -15.05 -4.98
N THR A 392 -10.69 -14.99 -6.30
CA THR A 392 -10.96 -16.11 -7.19
C THR A 392 -10.01 -16.05 -8.37
N LEU A 393 -9.77 -17.20 -9.01
CA LEU A 393 -8.89 -17.28 -10.17
C LEU A 393 -9.67 -17.13 -11.49
N PRO A 394 -9.08 -16.47 -12.52
CA PRO A 394 -9.65 -16.50 -13.86
C PRO A 394 -9.59 -17.92 -14.45
N PRO A 395 -10.50 -18.29 -15.37
CA PRO A 395 -10.42 -19.55 -16.11
C PRO A 395 -9.06 -19.79 -16.79
N GLU A 396 -8.41 -18.72 -17.24
CA GLU A 396 -7.08 -18.77 -17.84
C GLU A 396 -6.00 -19.27 -16.87
N ALA A 397 -6.12 -18.99 -15.57
CA ALA A 397 -5.20 -19.54 -14.56
C ALA A 397 -5.37 -21.05 -14.41
N TRP A 398 -6.60 -21.55 -14.47
CA TRP A 398 -6.87 -22.99 -14.42
C TRP A 398 -6.34 -23.73 -15.65
N ASP A 399 -6.34 -23.11 -16.83
CA ASP A 399 -5.69 -23.69 -18.01
C ASP A 399 -4.17 -23.85 -17.81
N VAL A 400 -3.50 -22.83 -17.24
CA VAL A 400 -2.07 -22.90 -16.93
C VAL A 400 -1.79 -24.01 -15.92
N LEU A 401 -2.59 -24.11 -14.86
CA LEU A 401 -2.45 -25.15 -13.83
C LEU A 401 -2.71 -26.56 -14.41
N ALA A 402 -3.69 -26.71 -15.29
CA ALA A 402 -3.95 -27.97 -15.97
C ALA A 402 -2.80 -28.38 -16.88
N GLN A 403 -2.22 -27.41 -17.62
CA GLN A 403 -1.13 -27.64 -18.56
C GLN A 403 0.20 -27.93 -17.87
N GLU A 404 0.56 -27.14 -16.85
CA GLU A 404 1.88 -27.21 -16.21
C GLU A 404 1.92 -28.20 -15.05
N ASP A 405 0.82 -28.28 -14.28
CA ASP A 405 0.77 -29.00 -13.01
C ASP A 405 -0.20 -30.19 -13.02
N GLY A 406 -1.01 -30.33 -14.08
CA GLY A 406 -2.02 -31.40 -14.20
C GLY A 406 -3.22 -31.24 -13.27
N LEU A 407 -3.45 -30.03 -12.75
CA LEU A 407 -4.51 -29.73 -11.79
C LEU A 407 -5.82 -29.40 -12.50
N SER A 408 -6.94 -29.92 -11.99
CA SER A 408 -8.28 -29.52 -12.43
C SER A 408 -8.77 -28.27 -11.70
N GLU A 409 -9.79 -27.61 -12.23
CA GLU A 409 -10.44 -26.49 -11.53
C GLU A 409 -10.88 -26.88 -10.12
N GLY A 410 -10.51 -26.05 -9.14
CA GLY A 410 -10.72 -26.29 -7.71
C GLY A 410 -9.70 -27.21 -7.04
N ASP A 411 -8.76 -27.80 -7.79
CA ASP A 411 -7.63 -28.56 -7.24
C ASP A 411 -6.40 -27.66 -7.10
N PHE A 412 -5.98 -27.43 -5.86
CA PHE A 412 -4.81 -26.60 -5.56
C PHE A 412 -3.50 -27.40 -5.53
N GLY A 413 -3.57 -28.74 -5.61
CA GLY A 413 -2.39 -29.61 -5.60
C GLY A 413 -1.46 -29.31 -4.40
N PRO A 414 -0.17 -29.01 -4.64
CA PRO A 414 0.79 -28.70 -3.58
C PRO A 414 0.77 -27.21 -3.14
N TYR A 415 -0.04 -26.37 -3.78
CA TYR A 415 0.00 -24.92 -3.58
C TYR A 415 -0.87 -24.49 -2.39
N ASP A 416 -0.28 -23.70 -1.50
CA ASP A 416 -1.00 -23.09 -0.38
C ASP A 416 -1.74 -21.82 -0.81
N ILE A 417 -1.30 -21.21 -1.91
CA ILE A 417 -1.96 -20.09 -2.58
C ILE A 417 -1.52 -20.05 -4.05
N ILE A 418 -2.45 -19.64 -4.90
CA ILE A 418 -2.20 -19.39 -6.32
C ILE A 418 -2.58 -17.94 -6.60
N LEU A 419 -1.67 -17.20 -7.21
CA LEU A 419 -1.83 -15.80 -7.57
C LEU A 419 -1.78 -15.62 -9.08
N ALA A 420 -2.65 -14.78 -9.63
CA ALA A 420 -2.69 -14.36 -11.02
C ALA A 420 -2.57 -12.83 -11.08
N TYR A 421 -1.46 -12.34 -11.65
CA TYR A 421 -1.29 -10.94 -11.99
C TYR A 421 -1.96 -10.63 -13.32
N MET A 422 -2.93 -9.73 -13.28
CA MET A 422 -3.59 -9.17 -14.45
C MET A 422 -4.19 -7.82 -14.08
N ASN A 423 -4.36 -6.92 -15.05
CA ASN A 423 -4.86 -5.56 -14.79
C ASN A 423 -3.97 -4.79 -13.78
N ASN A 424 -2.67 -5.07 -13.70
CA ASN A 424 -1.79 -4.49 -12.67
C ASN A 424 -2.30 -4.69 -11.22
N GLU A 425 -3.10 -5.73 -11.02
CA GLU A 425 -3.70 -6.16 -9.76
C GLU A 425 -3.36 -7.64 -9.50
N ILE A 426 -3.75 -8.12 -8.32
CA ILE A 426 -3.53 -9.51 -7.91
C ILE A 426 -4.89 -10.15 -7.68
N TYR A 427 -5.16 -11.20 -8.45
CA TYR A 427 -6.24 -12.13 -8.20
C TYR A 427 -5.64 -13.38 -7.55
N GLY A 428 -6.37 -14.06 -6.70
CA GLY A 428 -5.82 -15.25 -6.07
C GLY A 428 -6.81 -16.06 -5.29
N ASP A 429 -6.51 -17.35 -5.17
CA ASP A 429 -7.35 -18.29 -4.45
C ASP A 429 -6.46 -19.25 -3.64
N ASN A 430 -7.03 -19.85 -2.61
CA ASN A 430 -6.35 -20.78 -1.74
C ASN A 430 -7.31 -21.88 -1.22
N PRO A 431 -6.81 -23.08 -0.90
CA PRO A 431 -7.65 -24.20 -0.46
C PRO A 431 -8.28 -23.99 0.94
N TYR A 432 -7.95 -22.90 1.63
CA TYR A 432 -8.42 -22.61 2.99
C TYR A 432 -9.52 -21.54 3.03
N ALA A 433 -9.83 -20.90 1.89
CA ALA A 433 -10.85 -19.88 1.80
C ALA A 433 -12.24 -20.48 2.03
N ALA A 434 -12.84 -20.20 3.19
CA ALA A 434 -14.21 -20.62 3.47
C ALA A 434 -15.21 -19.75 2.69
N PHE A 435 -16.15 -20.40 2.00
CA PHE A 435 -17.29 -19.77 1.34
C PHE A 435 -18.09 -18.92 2.35
N GLY A 436 -18.40 -17.67 2.00
CA GLY A 436 -19.16 -16.75 2.85
C GLY A 436 -18.36 -16.08 3.98
N SER A 437 -17.02 -16.17 3.96
CA SER A 437 -16.20 -15.47 4.97
C SER A 437 -16.07 -13.96 4.74
N GLU A 438 -16.53 -13.40 3.61
CA GLU A 438 -16.61 -11.93 3.33
C GLU A 438 -15.39 -11.11 3.81
N GLY A 439 -14.17 -11.67 3.74
CA GLY A 439 -12.94 -10.98 4.19
C GLY A 439 -12.81 -10.82 5.72
N LYS A 440 -13.71 -11.43 6.50
CA LYS A 440 -13.58 -11.60 7.94
C LYS A 440 -12.73 -12.84 8.24
N GLY A 441 -11.43 -12.76 7.91
CA GLY A 441 -10.43 -13.71 8.39
C GLY A 441 -10.77 -15.18 8.11
N GLY A 442 -11.14 -15.49 6.86
CA GLY A 442 -11.28 -16.88 6.40
C GLY A 442 -10.00 -17.64 6.69
N VAL A 443 -10.02 -18.43 7.77
CA VAL A 443 -8.98 -19.28 8.34
C VAL A 443 -7.55 -18.74 8.11
N VAL A 444 -7.09 -17.85 8.99
CA VAL A 444 -5.64 -17.63 9.15
C VAL A 444 -5.03 -18.99 9.49
N ARG A 445 -4.28 -19.57 8.54
CA ARG A 445 -3.52 -20.77 8.80
C ARG A 445 -2.34 -20.39 9.70
N ASP A 446 -2.32 -20.97 10.90
CA ASP A 446 -1.17 -20.84 11.77
C ASP A 446 0.01 -21.61 11.15
N TRP A 447 1.14 -20.93 11.02
CA TRP A 447 2.39 -21.50 10.51
C TRP A 447 3.37 -21.66 11.65
N GLU A 448 4.03 -22.82 11.72
CA GLU A 448 5.11 -23.04 12.68
C GLU A 448 6.45 -22.56 12.10
N GLN A 449 7.38 -22.20 12.97
CA GLN A 449 8.74 -21.88 12.55
C GLN A 449 9.34 -23.06 11.77
N GLY A 450 9.84 -22.80 10.56
CA GLY A 450 10.40 -23.82 9.68
C GLY A 450 9.37 -24.46 8.75
N SER A 451 8.09 -24.08 8.85
CA SER A 451 7.09 -24.45 7.85
C SER A 451 7.44 -23.87 6.48
N THR A 452 7.01 -24.57 5.43
CA THR A 452 7.17 -24.14 4.04
C THR A 452 5.81 -23.77 3.48
N MET A 453 5.72 -22.58 2.89
CA MET A 453 4.57 -22.12 2.12
C MET A 453 4.92 -22.17 0.64
N THR A 454 4.10 -22.88 -0.13
CA THR A 454 4.26 -23.06 -1.57
C THR A 454 3.29 -22.13 -2.30
N VAL A 455 3.84 -21.22 -3.09
CA VAL A 455 3.07 -20.20 -3.81
C VAL A 455 3.28 -20.37 -5.32
N LYS A 456 2.20 -20.49 -6.09
CA LYS A 456 2.25 -20.33 -7.55
C LYS A 456 1.93 -18.88 -7.89
N VAL A 457 2.74 -18.28 -8.76
CA VAL A 457 2.49 -16.95 -9.32
C VAL A 457 2.42 -17.08 -10.84
N ILE A 458 1.30 -16.65 -11.39
CA ILE A 458 1.03 -16.61 -12.84
C ILE A 458 0.96 -15.13 -13.22
N ASN A 459 1.65 -14.74 -14.28
CA ASN A 459 1.58 -13.38 -14.81
C ASN A 459 0.93 -13.40 -16.20
N PHE A 460 -0.25 -12.78 -16.32
CA PHE A 460 -0.95 -12.61 -17.59
C PHE A 460 -0.69 -11.25 -18.23
N ASP A 461 -0.23 -10.26 -17.47
CA ASP A 461 0.10 -8.96 -18.02
C ASP A 461 1.37 -9.03 -18.89
N ASN A 462 1.38 -8.22 -19.94
CA ASN A 462 2.52 -8.08 -20.85
C ASN A 462 3.51 -7.00 -20.35
N HIS A 463 3.81 -7.07 -19.05
CA HIS A 463 4.88 -6.32 -18.40
C HIS A 463 5.38 -7.09 -17.17
N VAL A 464 6.52 -6.68 -16.63
CA VAL A 464 7.15 -7.38 -15.51
C VAL A 464 6.52 -6.97 -14.19
N HIS A 465 5.92 -7.93 -13.51
CA HIS A 465 5.47 -7.80 -12.13
C HIS A 465 6.56 -8.13 -11.12
N TYR A 466 6.49 -7.50 -9.96
CA TYR A 466 7.39 -7.78 -8.84
C TYR A 466 6.58 -8.21 -7.63
N TYR A 467 6.74 -9.47 -7.25
CA TYR A 467 6.16 -10.00 -6.03
C TYR A 467 7.14 -9.85 -4.87
N ARG A 468 6.64 -9.30 -3.75
CA ARG A 468 7.34 -9.33 -2.46
C ARG A 468 6.44 -10.02 -1.45
N ASN A 469 6.95 -11.12 -0.88
CA ASN A 469 6.40 -11.65 0.35
C ASN A 469 6.85 -10.77 1.52
N VAL A 470 5.92 -10.42 2.41
CA VAL A 470 6.15 -9.56 3.57
C VAL A 470 5.63 -10.31 4.79
N ASP A 471 6.52 -10.57 5.75
CA ASP A 471 6.15 -11.14 7.05
C ASP A 471 6.04 -10.00 8.07
N PHE A 472 4.89 -9.91 8.70
CA PHE A 472 4.62 -8.98 9.78
C PHE A 472 4.85 -9.70 11.11
N SER A 473 5.86 -9.26 11.85
CA SER A 473 6.20 -9.89 13.14
C SER A 473 5.07 -9.78 14.16
N SER A 474 5.17 -10.57 15.23
CA SER A 474 4.31 -10.44 16.42
C SER A 474 4.19 -8.99 16.92
N GLN A 475 3.00 -8.66 17.40
CA GLN A 475 2.65 -7.42 18.10
C GLN A 475 3.73 -7.00 19.11
N LEU A 476 4.17 -5.74 19.06
CA LEU A 476 5.21 -5.22 19.97
C LEU A 476 4.67 -4.63 21.28
N ILE A 477 3.36 -4.34 21.39
CA ILE A 477 2.73 -3.69 22.56
C ILE A 477 1.36 -4.30 22.93
N GLN A 478 1.13 -4.57 24.22
CA GLN A 478 -0.04 -5.33 24.74
C GLN A 478 -1.29 -4.50 25.05
N GLU A 479 -1.20 -3.16 25.05
CA GLU A 479 -2.23 -2.31 25.66
C GLU A 479 -3.56 -2.26 24.86
N ASN A 480 -3.50 -2.49 23.55
CA ASN A 480 -4.67 -2.52 22.67
C ASN A 480 -5.52 -3.81 22.75
N ILE A 481 -5.10 -4.82 23.53
CA ILE A 481 -5.96 -5.98 23.86
C ILE A 481 -7.27 -5.52 24.50
N ARG A 482 -7.24 -4.43 25.28
CA ARG A 482 -8.41 -3.90 25.98
C ARG A 482 -9.34 -3.10 25.09
N ALA A 483 -8.82 -2.45 24.05
CA ALA A 483 -9.58 -1.59 23.16
C ALA A 483 -10.35 -2.38 22.09
N PHE A 484 -9.78 -3.48 21.56
CA PHE A 484 -10.31 -4.15 20.38
C PHE A 484 -10.72 -5.62 20.58
N GLY A 485 -10.73 -6.11 21.82
CA GLY A 485 -11.40 -7.36 22.25
C GLY A 485 -10.78 -8.68 21.77
N ASN A 486 -10.08 -8.67 20.63
CA ASN A 486 -9.59 -9.89 19.97
C ASN A 486 -8.06 -10.00 19.99
N GLY A 487 -7.34 -8.93 20.34
CA GLY A 487 -5.99 -8.91 20.92
C GLY A 487 -4.86 -9.74 20.27
N ARG A 488 -5.05 -10.31 19.08
CA ARG A 488 -4.07 -11.21 18.43
C ARG A 488 -3.30 -10.54 17.30
N PHE A 489 -3.83 -9.46 16.74
CA PHE A 489 -3.23 -8.73 15.62
C PHE A 489 -3.38 -7.24 15.88
N SER A 490 -2.29 -6.58 16.25
CA SER A 490 -2.14 -5.13 16.15
C SER A 490 -0.85 -4.88 15.38
N PHE A 491 -0.95 -4.23 14.22
CA PHE A 491 0.19 -3.81 13.40
C PHE A 491 0.69 -2.41 13.77
N GLU A 492 0.14 -1.83 14.85
CA GLU A 492 0.43 -0.50 15.38
C GLU A 492 1.93 -0.22 15.54
N LYS A 493 2.70 -1.25 15.91
CA LYS A 493 4.15 -1.25 15.71
C LYS A 493 4.62 -2.67 15.43
N MET A 494 5.25 -2.86 14.28
CA MET A 494 5.71 -4.18 13.84
C MET A 494 7.09 -4.11 13.19
N SER A 495 7.84 -5.21 13.22
CA SER A 495 9.08 -5.35 12.47
C SER A 495 8.75 -6.01 11.13
N PRO A 496 8.90 -5.32 9.99
CA PRO A 496 8.81 -5.97 8.68
C PRO A 496 10.00 -6.92 8.57
N LYS A 497 9.73 -8.21 8.38
CA LYS A 497 10.77 -9.21 8.17
C LYS A 497 10.85 -9.52 6.68
N PRO A 498 12.00 -9.28 6.01
CA PRO A 498 12.18 -9.81 4.67
C PRO A 498 12.17 -11.34 4.74
N THR A 499 11.22 -11.99 4.06
CA THR A 499 10.99 -13.45 4.14
C THR A 499 12.03 -14.29 3.37
N TYR A 500 13.16 -13.71 2.97
CA TYR A 500 14.16 -14.43 2.21
C TYR A 500 15.06 -15.29 3.12
N GLY A 501 15.36 -16.52 2.69
CA GLY A 501 16.21 -17.49 3.37
C GLY A 501 17.70 -17.13 3.32
N VAL A 502 18.41 -17.39 4.43
CA VAL A 502 19.75 -16.91 4.85
C VAL A 502 19.79 -15.56 5.62
N PRO A 503 19.05 -14.49 5.24
CA PRO A 503 18.93 -13.24 6.01
C PRO A 503 18.50 -13.36 7.46
N LYS A 504 17.78 -14.41 7.88
CA LYS A 504 17.40 -14.58 9.30
C LYS A 504 18.61 -14.85 10.21
N VAL A 505 19.68 -15.47 9.68
CA VAL A 505 20.96 -15.65 10.38
C VAL A 505 21.76 -14.34 10.40
N ALA A 506 21.69 -13.54 9.34
CA ALA A 506 22.28 -12.20 9.30
C ALA A 506 21.53 -11.22 10.22
N GLU A 507 20.21 -11.29 10.29
CA GLU A 507 19.34 -10.56 11.23
C GLU A 507 19.64 -11.00 12.66
N MET A 508 19.83 -12.30 12.93
CA MET A 508 20.26 -12.79 14.25
C MET A 508 21.68 -12.33 14.60
N GLN A 509 22.64 -12.34 13.67
CA GLN A 509 23.98 -11.76 13.88
C GLN A 509 23.94 -10.24 14.07
N TRP A 510 22.96 -9.55 13.49
CA TRP A 510 22.72 -8.11 13.66
C TRP A 510 22.03 -7.77 14.99
N ARG A 511 21.12 -8.62 15.46
CA ARG A 511 20.47 -8.51 16.78
C ARG A 511 21.39 -8.92 17.93
N THR A 512 22.43 -9.71 17.68
CA THR A 512 23.36 -10.23 18.71
C THR A 512 24.76 -9.63 18.68
N GLY A 513 25.08 -8.78 17.69
CA GLY A 513 26.38 -8.14 17.58
C GLY A 513 26.26 -6.78 16.94
N TRP A 514 26.94 -5.78 17.53
CA TRP A 514 26.95 -4.35 17.21
C TRP A 514 25.93 -3.49 17.98
N GLY A 515 26.04 -3.51 19.32
CA GLY A 515 25.84 -2.31 20.13
C GLY A 515 24.48 -2.07 20.78
N TYR A 516 23.48 -2.95 20.59
CA TYR A 516 22.22 -2.84 21.32
C TYR A 516 22.27 -3.69 22.59
N VAL A 517 22.16 -3.05 23.77
CA VAL A 517 21.75 -3.76 24.99
C VAL A 517 20.23 -3.74 24.99
N PRO A 518 19.53 -4.86 24.73
CA PRO A 518 18.09 -4.88 24.82
C PRO A 518 17.70 -4.43 26.23
N HIS A 519 16.81 -3.44 26.33
CA HIS A 519 16.07 -3.22 27.57
C HIS A 519 15.52 -4.57 28.05
N VAL A 520 15.64 -4.84 29.34
CA VAL A 520 15.25 -6.12 29.98
C VAL A 520 13.80 -6.52 29.63
N GLY A 521 12.95 -5.57 29.24
CA GLY A 521 11.60 -5.81 28.72
C GLY A 521 11.52 -6.49 27.35
N ILE A 522 12.43 -6.23 26.40
CA ILE A 522 12.40 -6.81 25.04
C ILE A 522 12.85 -8.27 25.05
N ALA A 523 13.89 -8.59 25.84
CA ALA A 523 14.30 -9.98 26.07
C ALA A 523 13.26 -10.79 26.88
N GLY A 524 12.33 -10.10 27.56
CA GLY A 524 11.22 -10.70 28.30
C GLY A 524 9.94 -10.91 27.47
N GLN A 525 9.83 -10.31 26.27
CA GLN A 525 8.63 -10.44 25.43
C GLN A 525 8.46 -11.89 24.94
N SER A 526 7.27 -12.43 25.16
CA SER A 526 6.89 -13.78 24.71
C SER A 526 7.03 -13.90 23.20
N GLY A 527 7.73 -14.93 22.72
CA GLY A 527 7.83 -15.26 21.28
C GLY A 527 9.00 -14.62 20.52
N LEU A 528 9.86 -13.83 21.18
CA LEU A 528 11.04 -13.21 20.53
C LEU A 528 12.32 -14.05 20.58
N PHE A 529 12.44 -14.98 21.55
CA PHE A 529 13.53 -15.96 21.64
C PHE A 529 13.00 -17.32 22.09
N PRO A 530 13.57 -18.45 21.60
CA PRO A 530 13.32 -19.75 22.22
C PRO A 530 13.84 -19.71 23.66
N ARG A 531 12.97 -20.00 24.62
CA ARG A 531 13.40 -20.31 25.98
C ARG A 531 13.76 -21.79 25.98
N GLU A 532 14.98 -22.13 26.39
CA GLU A 532 15.31 -23.49 26.82
C GLU A 532 14.66 -23.77 28.18
N ILE A 533 13.34 -23.65 28.29
CA ILE A 533 12.54 -24.23 29.37
C ILE A 533 11.14 -24.50 28.79
N ASP A 534 11.05 -25.56 28.00
CA ASP A 534 10.13 -26.67 28.25
C ASP A 534 10.85 -27.99 27.90
#